data_AF-A0A8B6BS34-F1
#
_entry.id   AF-A0A8B6BS34-F1
#
_cell.length_a   1.000
_cell.length_b   1.000
_cell.length_c   1.000
_cell.angle_alpha   90.00
_cell.angle_beta   90.00
_cell.angle_gamma   90.00
#
_symmetry.space_group_name_H-M   'P 1'
#
loop_
_entity.id
_entity.type
_entity.pdbx_description
1 polymer ?
#
loop_
_entity_poly.entity_id
_entity_poly.type
_entity_poly.pdbx_seq_one_letter_code
_entity_poly.pdbx_strand_id
1 'polypeptide(L)'
;MFDRRYLRKIPVGKNNFRPPPKVESSVVRIEPRNPPPPINFQEWDGLVRICFSRKNKTLGAAFKFTKILELLEKNYKTSCSLKSVPIPPDFDVKTKVAELLQKNEYDKKRARTMDIDDFLALLNCFNTEGFHFT
;
A
#
# COMPACT_ATOMS: atom_id res chain seq x y z
N MET A 1 -11.50 -4.41 14.19
CA MET A 1 -10.85 -3.71 15.31
C MET A 1 -10.60 -2.27 14.88
N PHE A 2 -11.55 -1.35 15.14
CA PHE A 2 -11.40 0.04 14.70
C PHE A 2 -10.22 0.69 15.42
N ASP A 3 -9.23 1.07 14.65
CA ASP A 3 -8.08 1.81 15.14
C ASP A 3 -8.51 3.23 15.50
N ARG A 4 -8.82 3.44 16.79
CA ARG A 4 -9.14 4.74 17.40
C ARG A 4 -7.90 5.66 17.45
N ARG A 5 -7.23 5.90 16.32
CA ARG A 5 -6.02 6.74 16.23
C ARG A 5 -6.30 8.25 16.09
N TYR A 6 -7.56 8.63 15.88
CA TYR A 6 -8.03 10.01 16.03
C TYR A 6 -8.79 10.13 17.34
N LEU A 7 -8.07 10.49 18.41
CA LEU A 7 -8.62 10.49 19.77
C LEU A 7 -9.74 11.52 19.96
N ARG A 8 -9.72 12.59 19.17
CA ARG A 8 -10.78 13.61 19.16
C ARG A 8 -10.72 14.44 17.89
N LYS A 9 -11.84 14.53 17.18
CA LYS A 9 -12.05 15.51 16.10
C LYS A 9 -12.92 16.64 16.67
N ILE A 10 -12.37 17.84 16.78
CA ILE A 10 -13.11 19.03 17.21
C ILE A 10 -13.38 19.87 15.96
N PRO A 11 -14.63 19.98 15.48
CA PRO A 11 -14.94 20.83 14.33
C PRO A 11 -14.79 22.30 14.73
N VAL A 12 -14.22 23.11 13.84
CA VAL A 12 -14.05 24.56 14.03
C VAL A 12 -14.65 25.27 12.83
N GLY A 13 -15.70 26.04 13.09
CA GLY A 13 -16.40 26.80 12.06
C GLY A 13 -15.51 27.88 11.44
N LYS A 14 -15.63 28.10 10.12
CA LYS A 14 -14.88 29.15 9.39
C LYS A 14 -15.01 30.57 9.98
N ASN A 15 -16.13 30.87 10.65
CA ASN A 15 -16.37 32.17 11.29
C ASN A 15 -15.47 32.45 12.51
N ASN A 16 -14.80 31.42 13.05
CA ASN A 16 -13.86 31.56 14.15
C ASN A 16 -12.46 32.01 13.71
N PHE A 17 -12.25 32.24 12.42
CA PHE A 17 -10.98 32.67 11.83
C PHE A 17 -11.08 34.10 11.30
N ARG A 18 -9.97 34.84 11.34
CA ARG A 18 -9.86 36.18 10.74
C ARG A 18 -8.60 36.25 9.85
N PRO A 19 -8.74 36.42 8.52
CA PRO A 19 -9.98 36.41 7.75
C PRO A 19 -10.64 35.01 7.66
N PRO A 20 -11.97 34.91 7.45
CA PRO A 20 -12.66 33.62 7.35
C PRO A 20 -12.22 32.82 6.11
N PRO A 21 -11.82 31.54 6.25
CA PRO A 21 -11.54 30.67 5.12
C PRO A 21 -12.82 30.19 4.42
N LYS A 22 -12.69 29.66 3.20
CA LYS A 22 -13.83 29.10 2.44
C LYS A 22 -14.24 27.68 2.88
N VAL A 23 -13.46 27.04 3.75
CA VAL A 23 -13.62 25.63 4.15
C VAL A 23 -13.79 25.50 5.66
N GLU A 24 -14.51 24.47 6.08
CA GLU A 24 -14.63 24.09 7.49
C GLU A 24 -13.33 23.47 8.00
N SER A 25 -12.98 23.74 9.26
CA SER A 25 -11.75 23.24 9.89
C SER A 25 -12.04 22.17 10.94
N SER A 26 -11.04 21.38 11.30
CA SER A 26 -11.13 20.43 12.42
C SER A 26 -9.77 20.29 13.11
N VAL A 27 -9.76 20.34 14.44
CA VAL A 27 -8.57 20.03 15.24
C VAL A 27 -8.57 18.53 15.52
N VAL A 28 -7.43 17.88 15.27
CA VAL A 28 -7.20 16.45 15.53
C VAL A 28 -5.99 16.27 16.43
N ARG A 29 -6.11 15.41 17.44
CA ARG A 29 -4.97 14.95 18.26
C ARG A 29 -4.46 13.63 17.71
N ILE A 30 -3.17 13.56 17.40
CA ILE A 30 -2.48 12.37 16.90
C ILE A 30 -1.47 11.95 17.97
N GLU A 31 -1.55 10.70 18.42
CA GLU A 31 -0.56 10.11 19.31
C GLU A 31 0.25 9.06 18.55
N PRO A 32 1.59 9.23 18.46
CA PRO A 32 2.46 8.21 17.90
C PRO A 32 2.37 6.92 18.72
N ARG A 33 2.39 5.76 18.05
CA ARG A 33 2.48 4.47 18.74
C ARG A 33 3.91 4.26 19.23
N ASN A 34 4.05 3.83 20.48
CA ASN A 34 5.32 3.47 21.09
C ASN A 34 5.21 2.05 21.70
N PRO A 35 5.93 1.04 21.18
CA PRO A 35 6.90 1.12 20.09
C PRO A 35 6.24 1.36 18.72
N PRO A 36 6.98 1.94 17.76
CA PRO A 36 6.52 1.99 16.38
C PRO A 36 6.32 0.55 15.86
N PRO A 37 5.31 0.31 15.01
CA PRO A 37 5.11 -1.02 14.46
C PRO A 37 6.33 -1.42 13.61
N PRO A 38 6.77 -2.67 13.66
CA PRO A 38 7.97 -3.16 12.97
C PRO A 38 7.68 -3.37 11.47
N ILE A 39 7.34 -2.30 10.75
CA ILE A 39 6.99 -2.32 9.33
C ILE A 39 7.92 -1.38 8.60
N ASN A 40 8.49 -1.83 7.47
CA ASN A 40 9.19 -0.94 6.57
C ASN A 40 8.18 0.04 5.94
N PHE A 41 8.23 1.29 6.38
CA PHE A 41 7.29 2.31 5.93
C PHE A 41 7.41 2.60 4.43
N GLN A 42 8.61 2.52 3.86
CA GLN A 42 8.83 2.82 2.44
C GLN A 42 8.17 1.76 1.54
N GLU A 43 8.32 0.48 1.91
CA GLU A 43 7.65 -0.65 1.27
C GLU A 43 6.12 -0.55 1.37
N TRP A 44 5.65 -0.28 2.59
CA TRP A 44 4.22 -0.11 2.86
C TRP A 44 3.61 1.03 2.05
N ASP A 45 4.25 2.20 2.04
CA ASP A 45 3.78 3.37 1.30
C ASP A 45 3.76 3.11 -0.21
N GLY A 46 4.79 2.44 -0.75
CA GLY A 46 4.84 2.04 -2.15
C GLY A 46 3.67 1.13 -2.56
N LEU A 47 3.41 0.08 -1.79
CA LEU A 47 2.27 -0.83 -2.02
C LEU A 47 0.94 -0.08 -1.95
N VAL A 48 0.72 0.68 -0.88
CA VAL A 48 -0.55 1.38 -0.64
C VAL A 48 -0.82 2.43 -1.73
N ARG A 49 0.20 3.16 -2.19
CA ARG A 49 0.07 4.11 -3.31
C ARG A 49 -0.42 3.42 -4.59
N ILE A 50 0.12 2.25 -4.91
CA ILE A 50 -0.31 1.46 -6.06
C ILE A 50 -1.77 1.00 -5.90
N CYS A 51 -2.12 0.44 -4.74
CA CYS A 51 -3.46 -0.03 -4.46
C CYS A 51 -4.52 1.09 -4.51
N PHE A 52 -4.20 2.29 -4.01
CA PHE A 52 -5.14 3.40 -3.91
C PHE A 52 -5.18 4.31 -5.16
N SER A 53 -4.25 4.18 -6.10
CA SER A 53 -4.28 4.89 -7.38
C SER A 53 -5.65 4.79 -8.08
N ARG A 54 -6.28 3.61 -8.02
CA ARG A 54 -7.67 3.40 -8.47
C ARG A 54 -8.46 2.60 -7.44
N LYS A 55 -8.74 3.20 -6.28
CA LYS A 55 -9.36 2.53 -5.09
C LYS A 55 -10.62 1.69 -5.33
N ASN A 56 -11.38 1.96 -6.39
CA ASN A 56 -12.61 1.26 -6.75
C ASN A 56 -12.41 0.11 -7.74
N LYS A 57 -11.23 0.00 -8.35
CA LYS A 57 -10.86 -1.11 -9.24
C LYS A 57 -10.26 -2.25 -8.42
N THR A 58 -10.24 -3.44 -9.02
CA THR A 58 -9.66 -4.62 -8.37
C THR A 58 -8.14 -4.52 -8.33
N LEU A 59 -7.51 -5.18 -7.36
CA LEU A 59 -6.04 -5.20 -7.27
C LEU A 59 -5.42 -5.86 -8.51
N GLY A 60 -6.02 -6.92 -9.06
CA GLY A 60 -5.57 -7.50 -10.32
C GLY A 60 -5.52 -6.49 -11.48
N ALA A 61 -6.43 -5.52 -11.51
CA ALA A 61 -6.39 -4.45 -12.50
C ALA A 61 -5.38 -3.34 -12.16
N ALA A 62 -5.10 -3.11 -10.88
CA ALA A 62 -4.10 -2.13 -10.43
C ALA A 62 -2.68 -2.56 -10.82
N PHE A 63 -2.34 -3.83 -10.59
CA PHE A 63 -1.01 -4.39 -10.84
C PHE A 63 -0.70 -4.70 -12.31
N LYS A 64 -1.70 -4.64 -13.21
CA LYS A 64 -1.52 -4.81 -14.66
C LYS A 64 -0.94 -3.58 -15.38
N PHE A 65 -0.73 -2.47 -14.67
CA PHE A 65 -0.24 -1.23 -15.28
C PHE A 65 1.25 -1.36 -15.64
N THR A 66 1.63 -0.95 -16.86
CA THR A 66 2.99 -1.12 -17.39
C THR A 66 4.06 -0.53 -16.46
N LYS A 67 3.84 0.70 -15.98
CA LYS A 67 4.76 1.37 -15.03
C LYS A 67 4.95 0.60 -13.73
N ILE A 68 3.93 -0.10 -13.25
CA ILE A 68 4.00 -0.89 -12.01
C ILE A 68 4.76 -2.19 -12.28
N LEU A 69 4.52 -2.83 -13.42
CA LEU A 69 5.25 -4.02 -13.83
C LEU A 69 6.75 -3.74 -14.02
N GLU A 70 7.10 -2.63 -14.68
CA GLU A 70 8.50 -2.19 -14.85
C GLU A 70 9.20 -1.93 -13.50
N LEU A 71 8.50 -1.27 -12.57
CA LEU A 71 9.01 -1.02 -11.22
C LEU A 71 9.27 -2.34 -10.47
N LEU A 72 8.28 -3.24 -10.46
CA LEU A 72 8.39 -4.53 -9.79
C LEU A 72 9.48 -5.40 -10.41
N GLU A 73 9.63 -5.38 -11.74
CA GLU A 73 10.69 -6.10 -12.43
C GLU A 73 12.08 -5.62 -12.03
N LYS A 74 12.28 -4.30 -12.01
CA LYS A 74 13.56 -3.70 -11.60
C LYS A 74 13.90 -4.07 -10.16
N ASN A 75 12.94 -3.94 -9.26
CA ASN A 75 13.13 -4.22 -7.84
C ASN A 75 13.35 -5.71 -7.57
N TYR A 76 12.64 -6.58 -8.29
CA TYR A 76 12.82 -8.02 -8.22
C TYR A 76 14.23 -8.41 -8.68
N LYS A 77 14.72 -7.86 -9.79
CA LYS A 77 16.11 -8.09 -10.26
C LYS A 77 17.14 -7.67 -9.20
N THR A 78 16.96 -6.49 -8.58
CA THR A 78 17.83 -6.03 -7.49
C THR A 78 17.78 -6.97 -6.28
N SER A 79 16.59 -7.45 -5.89
CA SER A 79 16.40 -8.40 -4.79
C SER A 79 17.08 -9.75 -5.06
N CYS A 80 16.95 -10.27 -6.28
CA CYS A 80 17.62 -11.50 -6.70
C CYS A 80 19.15 -11.36 -6.69
N SER A 81 19.68 -10.23 -7.17
CA SER A 81 21.12 -9.94 -7.12
C SER A 81 21.65 -9.91 -5.69
N LEU A 82 20.90 -9.31 -4.75
CA LEU A 82 21.28 -9.26 -3.33
C LEU A 82 21.22 -10.64 -2.67
N LYS A 83 20.22 -11.46 -3.00
CA LYS A 83 20.04 -12.81 -2.44
C LYS A 83 20.85 -13.89 -3.19
N SER A 84 21.59 -13.53 -4.24
CA SER A 84 22.32 -14.45 -5.13
C SER A 84 21.43 -15.58 -5.70
N VAL A 85 20.16 -15.27 -5.95
CA VAL A 85 19.21 -16.22 -6.57
C VAL A 85 19.24 -16.01 -8.08
N PRO A 86 19.51 -17.05 -8.89
CA PRO A 86 19.49 -16.92 -10.34
C PRO A 86 18.07 -16.65 -10.83
N ILE A 87 17.92 -15.64 -11.68
CA ILE A 87 16.64 -15.29 -12.31
C ILE A 87 16.43 -16.26 -13.48
N PRO A 88 15.31 -16.99 -13.53
CA PRO A 88 15.00 -17.83 -14.69
C PRO A 88 14.94 -16.99 -15.96
N PRO A 89 15.48 -17.46 -17.10
CA PRO A 89 15.48 -16.71 -18.35
C PRO A 89 14.07 -16.46 -18.93
N ASP A 90 13.07 -17.25 -18.51
CA ASP A 90 11.66 -17.13 -18.94
C ASP A 90 10.76 -16.50 -17.85
N PHE A 91 11.34 -15.69 -16.97
CA PHE A 91 10.61 -15.09 -15.86
C PHE A 91 9.73 -13.92 -16.31
N ASP A 92 8.42 -14.15 -16.39
CA ASP A 92 7.42 -13.09 -16.58
C ASP A 92 6.85 -12.59 -15.25
N VAL A 93 7.25 -11.37 -14.87
CA VAL A 93 6.75 -10.66 -13.68
C VAL A 93 5.23 -10.53 -13.70
N LYS A 94 4.64 -10.28 -14.87
CA LYS A 94 3.20 -10.05 -14.99
C LYS A 94 2.42 -11.29 -14.60
N THR A 95 2.82 -12.45 -15.11
CA THR A 95 2.20 -13.73 -14.79
C THR A 95 2.41 -14.08 -13.33
N LYS A 96 3.65 -13.93 -12.81
CA LYS A 96 3.96 -14.23 -11.41
C LYS A 96 3.16 -13.37 -10.42
N VAL A 97 3.02 -12.07 -10.68
CA VAL A 97 2.20 -11.16 -9.84
C VAL A 97 0.73 -11.52 -9.90
N ALA A 98 0.21 -11.88 -11.09
CA ALA A 98 -1.18 -12.30 -11.24
C ALA A 98 -1.48 -13.60 -10.47
N GLU A 99 -0.58 -14.59 -10.56
CA GLU A 99 -0.66 -15.84 -9.79
C GLU A 99 -0.62 -15.58 -8.28
N LEU A 100 0.27 -14.69 -7.82
CA LEU A 100 0.38 -14.33 -6.40
C LEU A 100 -0.92 -13.71 -5.89
N LEU A 101 -1.51 -12.79 -6.65
CA LEU A 101 -2.79 -12.17 -6.29
C LEU A 101 -3.95 -13.17 -6.32
N GLN A 102 -3.96 -14.12 -7.24
CA GLN A 102 -4.99 -15.16 -7.31
C GLN A 102 -4.86 -16.18 -6.17
N LYS A 103 -3.65 -16.68 -5.92
CA LYS A 103 -3.33 -17.66 -4.86
C LYS A 103 -3.73 -17.15 -3.47
N ASN A 104 -3.57 -15.85 -3.23
CA ASN A 104 -3.88 -15.22 -1.94
C ASN A 104 -5.25 -14.51 -1.93
N GLU A 105 -6.11 -14.75 -2.93
CA GLU A 105 -7.49 -14.21 -3.03
C GLU A 105 -7.59 -12.66 -3.04
N TYR A 106 -6.52 -11.96 -3.42
CA TYR A 106 -6.49 -10.50 -3.51
C TYR A 106 -6.87 -9.98 -4.91
N ASP A 107 -6.84 -10.82 -5.96
CA ASP A 107 -7.09 -10.42 -7.36
C ASP A 107 -8.39 -9.63 -7.55
N LYS A 108 -9.48 -10.07 -6.90
CA LYS A 108 -10.81 -9.47 -6.98
C LYS A 108 -11.09 -8.44 -5.88
N LYS A 109 -10.25 -8.36 -4.83
CA LYS A 109 -10.40 -7.39 -3.73
C LYS A 109 -10.15 -5.97 -4.26
N ARG A 110 -10.71 -4.98 -3.55
CA ARG A 110 -10.61 -3.55 -3.90
C ARG A 110 -10.01 -2.80 -2.71
N ALA A 111 -9.05 -1.91 -2.96
CA ALA A 111 -8.35 -1.20 -1.88
C ALA A 111 -9.30 -0.44 -0.92
N ARG A 112 -10.42 0.09 -1.43
CA ARG A 112 -11.41 0.79 -0.59
C ARG A 112 -12.07 -0.07 0.49
N THR A 113 -12.09 -1.39 0.32
CA THR A 113 -12.77 -2.33 1.23
C THR A 113 -11.78 -3.06 2.14
N MET A 114 -10.48 -2.84 1.95
CA MET A 114 -9.42 -3.48 2.71
C MET A 114 -9.05 -2.63 3.92
N ASP A 115 -8.72 -3.29 5.02
CA ASP A 115 -8.18 -2.64 6.21
C ASP A 115 -6.65 -2.75 6.27
N ILE A 116 -6.07 -2.31 7.39
CA ILE A 116 -4.61 -2.30 7.57
C ILE A 116 -4.06 -3.72 7.57
N ASP A 117 -4.74 -4.67 8.21
CA ASP A 117 -4.27 -6.05 8.34
C ASP A 117 -4.28 -6.75 6.97
N ASP A 118 -5.31 -6.48 6.15
CA ASP A 118 -5.35 -6.91 4.75
C ASP A 118 -4.13 -6.45 3.94
N PHE A 119 -3.72 -5.19 4.08
CA PHE A 119 -2.55 -4.67 3.38
C PHE A 119 -1.23 -5.21 3.96
N LEU A 120 -1.17 -5.50 5.26
CA LEU A 120 0.03 -6.07 5.87
C LEU A 120 0.24 -7.51 5.42
N ALA A 121 -0.84 -8.28 5.36
CA ALA A 121 -0.82 -9.62 4.79
C ALA A 121 -0.42 -9.59 3.31
N LEU A 122 -1.00 -8.68 2.51
CA LEU A 122 -0.64 -8.52 1.10
C LEU A 122 0.85 -8.17 0.92
N LEU A 123 1.37 -7.22 1.72
CA LEU A 123 2.78 -6.85 1.68
C LEU A 123 3.68 -8.04 2.02
N ASN A 124 3.31 -8.82 3.03
CA ASN A 124 4.05 -10.02 3.40
C ASN A 124 4.07 -11.04 2.25
N CYS A 125 2.95 -11.29 1.58
CA CYS A 125 2.88 -12.19 0.42
C CYS A 125 3.84 -11.78 -0.71
N PHE A 126 3.96 -10.49 -1.00
CA PHE A 126 4.91 -9.99 -2.00
C PHE A 126 6.37 -10.14 -1.53
N ASN A 127 6.67 -9.76 -0.28
CA ASN A 127 8.01 -9.84 0.28
C ASN A 127 8.53 -11.28 0.34
N THR A 128 7.67 -12.25 0.66
CA THR A 128 8.04 -13.68 0.71
C THR A 128 8.42 -14.22 -0.67
N GLU A 129 7.81 -13.70 -1.73
CA GLU A 129 8.12 -14.07 -3.12
C GLU A 129 9.24 -13.18 -3.71
N GLY A 130 9.81 -12.26 -2.92
CA GLY A 130 10.94 -11.41 -3.32
C GLY A 130 10.57 -10.13 -4.06
N PHE A 131 9.29 -9.79 -4.14
CA PHE A 131 8.82 -8.52 -4.71
C PHE A 131 8.83 -7.41 -3.65
N HIS A 132 9.49 -6.31 -4.01
CA HIS A 132 9.70 -5.14 -3.16
C HIS A 132 9.20 -3.86 -3.88
N PHE A 133 8.72 -2.89 -3.11
CA PHE A 133 8.01 -1.68 -3.56
C PHE A 133 8.82 -0.39 -3.37
N THR A 134 10.10 -0.49 -3.01
CA THR A 134 11.03 0.65 -2.83
C THR A 134 11.70 1.14 -4.10
#